data_AF-A0A7Y2WVC5-F1
#
_entry.id   AF-A0A7Y2WVC5-F1
#
_cell.length_a   1.000
_cell.length_b   1.000
_cell.length_c   1.000
_cell.angle_alpha   90.00
_cell.angle_beta   90.00
_cell.angle_gamma   90.00
#
_symmetry.space_group_name_H-M   'P 1'
#
loop_
_entity.id
_entity.type
_entity.pdbx_description
1 polymer ?
#
loop_
_entity_poly.entity_id
_entity_poly.type
_entity_poly.pdbx_seq_one_letter_code
_entity_poly.pdbx_strand_id
1 'polypeptide(L)'
;MNWFRSGIATLTIAMALALGFVGWPVHAQSSTAYTYTFSIKQTALPALFYTDLSYIVHLGTVSSPSARVNGVAALSSSYDSATGDFIFTSDQIGTAEITFSAASAPTGITVNKASLKGNKAWAWSHGMDDNVNLQKQIDQINAKGWRATLFMIGNIVSETREEPGWIIDQPGLLELINQGWAVGDHTWSHACYGGQTSAEITDGLAVVEQAVAASSHPDHVVLAFAAPCFDAAYDAPFDALRDGATTLLFNESQGNPLMNVDGTDYTSGAQTAIAMDSTIDKIGRDTGIEASSSGAIATFNWMSANASANRHFWFNTLSHGNQESNLGKVLNNAYATYGPGGTDELWMAPSDEIYSYLVVRDRTTISGGTLTESGNPPSTATNTAISTNTPTNTPTSTATNTPTDTATATNTPTNTPTDTATATNTPTNTPTDTATATNTPMNTPTSTATRTATATRTYTATSTPTPAQVAPNHIYRIWLPFIRTPSRDCSVLLSGCTAGAKHSSAATQQRR
;
A
#
# COMPACT_ATOMS: atom_id res chain seq x y z
N MET A 1 57.74 23.77 36.42
CA MET A 1 58.01 24.73 37.52
C MET A 1 56.75 24.85 38.36
N ASN A 2 56.88 24.84 39.70
CA ASN A 2 55.90 25.17 40.76
C ASN A 2 54.56 24.39 40.76
N TRP A 3 54.38 23.37 41.63
CA TRP A 3 53.91 23.42 43.04
C TRP A 3 52.41 23.81 43.14
N PHE A 4 51.50 23.14 43.87
CA PHE A 4 51.57 22.79 45.32
C PHE A 4 50.60 21.63 45.73
N ARG A 5 51.08 20.78 46.66
CA ARG A 5 50.42 19.95 47.72
C ARG A 5 49.13 19.12 47.51
N SER A 6 49.25 17.88 48.00
CA SER A 6 48.22 16.97 48.50
C SER A 6 47.94 17.14 50.01
N GLY A 7 46.84 16.56 50.51
CA GLY A 7 46.65 16.39 51.95
C GLY A 7 45.30 15.78 52.40
N ILE A 8 45.43 14.83 53.34
CA ILE A 8 44.44 14.33 54.32
C ILE A 8 43.77 12.98 54.02
N ALA A 9 43.91 12.07 54.99
CA ALA A 9 43.37 10.72 55.02
C ALA A 9 42.25 10.59 56.06
N THR A 10 41.43 9.55 55.91
CA THR A 10 40.17 9.30 56.59
C THR A 10 40.31 8.89 58.07
N LEU A 11 39.40 9.34 58.93
CA LEU A 11 39.07 8.66 60.18
C LEU A 11 37.58 8.83 60.51
N THR A 12 36.91 7.73 60.86
CA THR A 12 35.45 7.66 61.03
C THR A 12 35.10 7.33 62.49
N ILE A 13 34.33 8.20 63.17
CA ILE A 13 33.54 7.83 64.37
C ILE A 13 32.18 8.52 64.26
N ALA A 14 31.12 7.79 64.57
CA ALA A 14 29.73 8.22 64.39
C ALA A 14 29.21 9.11 65.53
N MET A 15 28.29 10.02 65.19
CA MET A 15 27.30 10.53 66.13
C MET A 15 25.98 10.78 65.39
N ALA A 16 24.92 10.10 65.82
CA ALA A 16 23.61 10.22 65.20
C ALA A 16 22.88 11.47 65.72
N LEU A 17 22.30 12.26 64.81
CA LEU A 17 21.21 13.18 65.13
C LEU A 17 20.05 12.95 64.17
N ALA A 18 18.87 12.70 64.73
CA ALA A 18 17.65 12.52 63.97
C ALA A 18 17.13 13.88 63.47
N LEU A 19 17.08 14.05 62.16
CA LEU A 19 16.17 14.99 61.50
C LEU A 19 15.31 14.17 60.55
N GLY A 20 14.01 14.09 60.87
CA GLY A 20 13.06 13.31 60.11
C GLY A 20 12.83 13.91 58.75
N PHE A 21 13.45 13.33 57.71
CA PHE A 21 12.87 13.41 56.39
C PHE A 21 11.56 12.64 56.42
N VAL A 22 10.46 13.39 56.51
CA VAL A 22 9.14 12.90 56.11
C VAL A 22 9.25 12.65 54.60
N GLY A 23 9.67 11.44 54.24
CA GLY A 23 9.55 10.94 52.89
C GLY A 23 8.08 10.93 52.56
N TRP A 24 7.61 11.98 51.88
CA TRP A 24 6.32 11.92 51.20
C TRP A 24 6.38 10.68 50.32
N PRO A 25 5.42 9.75 50.44
CA PRO A 25 5.30 8.72 49.43
C PRO A 25 5.09 9.48 48.12
N VAL A 26 6.01 9.29 47.17
CA VAL A 26 5.72 9.56 45.77
C VAL A 26 4.59 8.59 45.45
N HIS A 27 3.36 9.05 45.63
CA HIS A 27 2.19 8.29 45.27
C HIS A 27 2.32 8.08 43.78
N ALA A 28 2.63 6.85 43.38
CA ALA A 28 2.56 6.43 41.99
C ALA A 28 1.14 6.78 41.54
N GLN A 29 1.02 7.81 40.71
CA GLN A 29 -0.24 8.39 40.31
C GLN A 29 -1.04 7.26 39.65
N SER A 30 -2.16 6.86 40.26
CA SER A 30 -2.87 5.65 39.85
C SER A 30 -3.37 5.82 38.41
N SER A 31 -2.72 5.12 37.48
CA SER A 31 -3.12 5.14 36.09
C SER A 31 -4.31 4.21 35.89
N THR A 32 -5.44 4.77 35.51
CA THR A 32 -6.64 4.02 35.14
C THR A 32 -6.56 3.63 33.67
N ALA A 33 -6.91 2.38 33.36
CA ALA A 33 -6.96 1.91 31.98
C ALA A 33 -8.28 2.33 31.32
N TYR A 34 -8.22 2.75 30.07
CA TYR A 34 -9.37 3.18 29.28
C TYR A 34 -9.35 2.52 27.89
N THR A 35 -10.54 2.35 27.33
CA THR A 35 -10.73 2.00 25.92
C THR A 35 -11.61 3.07 25.28
N TYR A 36 -11.14 3.67 24.19
CA TYR A 36 -11.95 4.55 23.35
C TYR A 36 -12.32 3.83 22.05
N THR A 37 -13.61 3.82 21.71
CA THR A 37 -14.13 3.07 20.56
C THR A 37 -14.83 3.96 19.55
N PHE A 38 -14.60 3.74 18.26
CA PHE A 38 -15.27 4.45 17.17
C PHE A 38 -15.46 3.54 15.94
N SER A 39 -16.30 3.95 14.99
CA SER A 39 -16.59 3.19 13.76
C SER A 39 -15.91 3.81 12.54
N ILE A 40 -15.11 2.99 11.85
CA ILE A 40 -14.57 3.25 10.51
C ILE A 40 -15.52 2.61 9.49
N LYS A 41 -15.96 3.39 8.50
CA LYS A 41 -16.78 2.91 7.36
C LYS A 41 -16.22 3.42 6.05
N GLN A 42 -16.21 2.57 5.05
CA GLN A 42 -15.70 2.88 3.71
C GLN A 42 -16.78 2.64 2.67
N THR A 43 -16.92 3.56 1.71
CA THR A 43 -17.74 3.33 0.51
C THR A 43 -16.98 2.44 -0.47
N ALA A 44 -17.66 1.85 -1.47
CA ALA A 44 -17.01 0.94 -2.41
C ALA A 44 -15.78 1.60 -3.08
N LEU A 45 -14.62 0.94 -3.00
CA LEU A 45 -13.40 1.35 -3.68
C LEU A 45 -13.38 0.83 -5.14
N PRO A 46 -12.59 1.42 -6.04
CA PRO A 46 -12.14 0.71 -7.23
C PRO A 46 -11.19 -0.43 -6.84
N ALA A 47 -10.73 -1.23 -7.80
CA ALA A 47 -9.64 -2.16 -7.56
C ALA A 47 -8.37 -1.37 -7.19
N LEU A 48 -7.81 -1.62 -6.01
CA LEU A 48 -6.62 -0.97 -5.47
C LEU A 48 -5.78 -2.01 -4.73
N PHE A 49 -4.45 -1.89 -4.80
CA PHE A 49 -3.54 -2.72 -4.00
C PHE A 49 -3.38 -2.18 -2.58
N TYR A 50 -3.13 -0.87 -2.45
CA TYR A 50 -2.97 -0.21 -1.17
C TYR A 50 -4.33 0.26 -0.63
N THR A 51 -4.73 -0.26 0.53
CA THR A 51 -6.02 0.06 1.17
C THR A 51 -5.86 0.62 2.59
N ASP A 52 -4.63 0.87 3.03
CA ASP A 52 -4.35 1.35 4.38
C ASP A 52 -4.54 2.86 4.53
N LEU A 53 -5.07 3.25 5.70
CA LEU A 53 -5.33 4.65 6.05
C LEU A 53 -4.74 4.97 7.42
N SER A 54 -4.18 6.17 7.57
CA SER A 54 -3.69 6.66 8.86
C SER A 54 -4.75 7.54 9.54
N TYR A 55 -4.89 7.34 10.84
CA TYR A 55 -5.85 8.00 11.70
C TYR A 55 -5.10 8.76 12.80
N ILE A 56 -5.59 9.94 13.15
CA ILE A 56 -5.07 10.79 14.22
C ILE A 56 -6.12 10.81 15.33
N VAL A 57 -5.77 10.28 16.51
CA VAL A 57 -6.63 10.27 17.70
C VAL A 57 -6.01 11.20 18.74
N HIS A 58 -6.63 12.35 18.97
CA HIS A 58 -6.19 13.24 20.03
C HIS A 58 -6.62 12.67 21.40
N LEU A 59 -5.67 12.22 22.21
CA LEU A 59 -5.92 11.60 23.51
C LEU A 59 -5.55 12.50 24.69
N GLY A 60 -4.77 13.56 24.45
CA GLY A 60 -4.12 14.32 25.52
C GLY A 60 -3.06 13.45 26.24
N THR A 61 -2.74 13.78 27.50
CA THR A 61 -1.67 13.09 28.24
C THR A 61 -2.07 11.67 28.66
N VAL A 62 -1.64 10.68 27.88
CA VAL A 62 -1.82 9.24 28.15
C VAL A 62 -0.50 8.47 28.16
N SER A 63 -0.54 7.21 28.59
CA SER A 63 0.57 6.26 28.49
C SER A 63 0.13 4.96 27.79
N SER A 64 1.08 4.35 27.09
CA SER A 64 0.91 3.08 26.34
C SER A 64 -0.33 3.00 25.44
N PRO A 65 -0.64 4.01 24.60
CA PRO A 65 -1.73 3.90 23.64
C PRO A 65 -1.44 2.83 22.58
N SER A 66 -2.46 2.04 22.23
CA SER A 66 -2.41 1.07 21.14
C SER A 66 -3.75 0.96 20.43
N ALA A 67 -3.73 0.72 19.12
CA ALA A 67 -4.94 0.56 18.30
C ALA A 67 -5.17 -0.89 17.86
N ARG A 68 -6.43 -1.29 17.85
CA ARG A 68 -6.97 -2.40 17.06
C ARG A 68 -8.11 -1.90 16.19
N VAL A 69 -8.32 -2.54 15.04
CA VAL A 69 -9.53 -2.36 14.22
C VAL A 69 -10.08 -3.73 13.89
N ASN A 70 -11.34 -3.98 14.24
CA ASN A 70 -11.99 -5.28 14.13
C ASN A 70 -11.17 -6.42 14.79
N GLY A 71 -10.53 -6.12 15.93
CA GLY A 71 -9.63 -7.02 16.67
C GLY A 71 -8.20 -7.16 16.12
N VAL A 72 -7.96 -6.80 14.85
CA VAL A 72 -6.63 -6.80 14.22
C VAL A 72 -5.81 -5.64 14.77
N ALA A 73 -4.52 -5.85 15.06
CA ALA A 73 -3.64 -4.77 15.51
C ALA A 73 -3.35 -3.78 14.37
N ALA A 74 -3.16 -2.50 14.70
CA ALA A 74 -2.71 -1.51 13.72
C ALA A 74 -1.36 -1.91 13.09
N LEU A 75 -1.21 -1.61 11.80
CA LEU A 75 -0.01 -1.89 11.00
C LEU A 75 1.20 -1.09 11.50
N SER A 76 0.94 0.15 11.94
CA SER A 76 1.89 1.03 12.61
C SER A 76 1.17 1.94 13.59
N SER A 77 1.88 2.44 14.60
CA SER A 77 1.38 3.47 15.50
C SER A 77 2.49 4.26 16.18
N SER A 78 2.25 5.55 16.43
CA SER A 78 3.11 6.46 17.19
C SER A 78 2.28 7.35 18.12
N TYR A 79 2.90 7.91 19.15
CA TYR A 79 2.26 8.85 20.07
C TYR A 79 3.20 10.03 20.29
N ASP A 80 2.74 11.23 19.94
CA ASP A 80 3.42 12.47 20.27
C ASP A 80 2.88 13.01 21.61
N SER A 81 3.73 13.03 22.63
CA SER A 81 3.37 13.52 23.96
C SER A 81 3.35 15.05 24.07
N ALA A 82 3.88 15.78 23.09
CA ALA A 82 3.84 17.24 23.02
C ALA A 82 2.50 17.74 22.47
N THR A 83 1.92 17.06 21.48
CA THR A 83 0.58 17.36 20.97
C THR A 83 -0.53 16.58 21.71
N GLY A 84 -0.21 15.39 22.22
CA GLY A 84 -1.21 14.45 22.76
C GLY A 84 -1.88 13.59 21.68
N ASP A 85 -1.33 13.57 20.47
CA ASP A 85 -1.89 12.82 19.34
C ASP A 85 -1.32 11.41 19.25
N PHE A 86 -2.21 10.43 19.17
CA PHE A 86 -1.90 9.05 18.85
C PHE A 86 -2.25 8.78 17.38
N ILE A 87 -1.23 8.52 16.57
CA ILE A 87 -1.38 8.23 15.15
C ILE A 87 -1.29 6.72 14.96
N PHE A 88 -2.20 6.12 14.19
CA PHE A 88 -2.10 4.70 13.82
C PHE A 88 -2.55 4.46 12.39
N THR A 89 -2.06 3.40 11.76
CA THR A 89 -2.41 3.02 10.38
C THR A 89 -3.09 1.66 10.34
N SER A 90 -4.16 1.52 9.57
CA SER A 90 -4.87 0.25 9.37
C SER A 90 -5.54 0.18 7.99
N ASP A 91 -5.52 -1.02 7.43
CA ASP A 91 -6.24 -1.49 6.24
C ASP A 91 -7.65 -2.02 6.55
N GLN A 92 -8.02 -2.12 7.84
CA GLN A 92 -9.29 -2.67 8.28
C GLN A 92 -10.39 -1.61 8.40
N ILE A 93 -11.63 -2.06 8.27
CA ILE A 93 -12.85 -1.29 8.54
C ILE A 93 -13.65 -1.90 9.70
N GLY A 94 -14.61 -1.15 10.26
CA GLY A 94 -15.43 -1.59 11.39
C GLY A 94 -15.08 -0.87 12.68
N THR A 95 -15.15 -1.57 13.82
CA THR A 95 -14.90 -0.97 15.14
C THR A 95 -13.40 -0.81 15.38
N ALA A 96 -12.96 0.43 15.55
CA ALA A 96 -11.64 0.76 16.08
C ALA A 96 -11.69 0.82 17.63
N GLU A 97 -10.66 0.28 18.27
CA GLU A 97 -10.48 0.21 19.71
C GLU A 97 -9.10 0.77 20.06
N ILE A 98 -9.07 1.89 20.78
CA ILE A 98 -7.85 2.55 21.24
C ILE A 98 -7.74 2.31 22.75
N THR A 99 -6.79 1.49 23.18
CA THR A 99 -6.56 1.21 24.61
C THR A 99 -5.37 2.00 25.10
N PHE A 100 -5.48 2.64 26.26
CA PHE A 100 -4.43 3.45 26.87
C PHE A 100 -4.63 3.57 28.39
N SER A 101 -3.64 4.12 29.09
CA SER A 101 -3.71 4.43 30.51
C SER A 101 -3.62 5.94 30.76
N ALA A 102 -4.39 6.47 31.72
CA ALA A 102 -4.38 7.90 32.07
C ALA A 102 -4.61 8.11 33.57
N ALA A 103 -4.14 9.23 34.11
CA ALA A 103 -4.36 9.59 35.54
C ALA A 103 -5.82 10.02 35.84
N SER A 104 -6.58 10.33 34.81
CA SER A 104 -8.00 10.70 34.84
C SER A 104 -8.60 10.45 33.46
N ALA A 105 -9.92 10.28 33.36
CA ALA A 105 -10.60 10.13 32.07
C ALA A 105 -10.31 11.32 31.15
N PRO A 106 -9.78 11.11 29.93
CA PRO A 106 -9.57 12.21 29.00
C PRO A 106 -10.88 12.85 28.56
N THR A 107 -10.82 14.13 28.20
CA THR A 107 -11.96 14.89 27.69
C THR A 107 -11.59 15.49 26.34
N GLY A 108 -12.58 15.67 25.46
CA GLY A 108 -12.33 16.24 24.13
C GLY A 108 -11.56 15.35 23.17
N ILE A 109 -11.60 14.01 23.32
CA ILE A 109 -11.02 13.08 22.34
C ILE A 109 -11.62 13.37 20.96
N THR A 110 -10.75 13.58 19.97
CA THR A 110 -11.14 13.71 18.56
C THR A 110 -10.47 12.62 17.72
N VAL A 111 -11.11 12.28 16.59
CA VAL A 111 -10.56 11.32 15.62
C VAL A 111 -10.66 11.94 14.23
N ASN A 112 -9.53 12.03 13.55
CA ASN A 112 -9.44 12.52 12.18
C ASN A 112 -8.75 11.48 11.29
N LYS A 113 -9.03 11.53 9.98
CA LYS A 113 -8.16 10.89 8.97
C LYS A 113 -6.94 11.80 8.79
N ALA A 114 -5.74 11.24 8.65
CA ALA A 114 -4.60 12.03 8.20
C ALA A 114 -4.74 12.36 6.70
N SER A 115 -4.37 13.58 6.29
CA SER A 115 -4.42 13.95 4.86
C SER A 115 -3.45 13.15 4.00
N LEU A 116 -2.31 12.74 4.60
CA LEU A 116 -1.28 11.88 4.03
C LEU A 116 -0.85 10.80 5.05
N LYS A 117 -0.32 9.68 4.55
CA LYS A 117 0.09 8.52 5.36
C LYS A 117 1.06 8.93 6.47
N GLY A 118 0.84 8.42 7.68
CA GLY A 118 1.64 8.75 8.86
C GLY A 118 1.55 10.20 9.35
N ASN A 119 0.54 10.99 8.92
CA ASN A 119 0.39 12.41 9.22
C ASN A 119 1.58 13.28 8.72
N LYS A 120 2.10 12.93 7.54
CA LYS A 120 3.19 13.66 6.87
C LYS A 120 2.65 14.96 6.25
N ALA A 121 3.48 16.01 6.20
CA ALA A 121 3.08 17.33 5.76
C ALA A 121 2.97 17.45 4.23
N TRP A 122 3.79 16.70 3.50
CA TRP A 122 3.76 16.61 2.04
C TRP A 122 4.34 15.29 1.55
N ALA A 123 4.03 14.93 0.30
CA ALA A 123 4.44 13.70 -0.33
C ALA A 123 5.22 13.95 -1.63
N TRP A 124 6.08 12.99 -1.98
CA TRP A 124 6.83 12.97 -3.23
C TRP A 124 6.78 11.57 -3.83
N SER A 125 6.23 11.46 -5.05
CA SER A 125 6.43 10.28 -5.90
C SER A 125 7.52 10.53 -6.91
N HIS A 126 8.24 9.46 -7.23
CA HIS A 126 9.21 9.45 -8.31
C HIS A 126 8.95 8.25 -9.22
N GLY A 127 8.83 8.53 -10.52
CA GLY A 127 8.77 7.52 -11.57
C GLY A 127 10.09 7.39 -12.33
N MET A 128 10.34 6.21 -12.89
CA MET A 128 11.39 5.99 -13.88
C MET A 128 10.83 5.18 -15.05
N ASP A 129 11.10 5.62 -16.28
CA ASP A 129 10.59 5.02 -17.52
C ASP A 129 11.73 4.52 -18.45
N ASP A 130 11.39 4.23 -19.71
CA ASP A 130 12.25 3.66 -20.77
C ASP A 130 12.89 2.28 -20.51
N ASN A 131 12.64 1.66 -19.35
CA ASN A 131 13.22 0.39 -18.88
C ASN A 131 14.77 0.36 -18.77
N VAL A 132 15.46 1.45 -19.13
CA VAL A 132 16.90 1.43 -19.47
C VAL A 132 17.79 2.07 -18.40
N ASN A 133 18.94 1.45 -18.08
CA ASN A 133 19.94 1.98 -17.13
C ASN A 133 19.41 2.43 -15.75
N LEU A 134 18.41 1.72 -15.19
CA LEU A 134 17.74 2.12 -13.96
C LEU A 134 18.44 1.67 -12.65
N GLN A 135 19.32 0.66 -12.66
CA GLN A 135 19.78 0.01 -11.41
C GLN A 135 20.39 0.97 -10.38
N LYS A 136 21.26 1.90 -10.79
CA LYS A 136 21.90 2.82 -9.83
C LYS A 136 20.90 3.74 -9.13
N GLN A 137 19.78 4.06 -9.80
CA GLN A 137 18.71 4.87 -9.26
C GLN A 137 17.88 4.03 -8.27
N ILE A 138 17.56 2.79 -8.65
CA ILE A 138 16.97 1.77 -7.78
C ILE A 138 17.81 1.55 -6.51
N ASP A 139 19.12 1.37 -6.63
CA ASP A 139 20.06 1.21 -5.50
C ASP A 139 20.03 2.43 -4.56
N GLN A 140 20.05 3.65 -5.13
CA GLN A 140 20.00 4.90 -4.35
C GLN A 140 18.68 5.06 -3.58
N ILE A 141 17.55 4.67 -4.17
CA ILE A 141 16.22 4.72 -3.56
C ILE A 141 16.09 3.62 -2.47
N ASN A 142 16.47 2.39 -2.79
CA ASN A 142 16.51 1.27 -1.85
C ASN A 142 17.39 1.56 -0.63
N ALA A 143 18.53 2.24 -0.82
CA ALA A 143 19.43 2.64 0.27
C ALA A 143 18.83 3.68 1.25
N LYS A 144 17.66 4.25 0.95
CA LYS A 144 16.88 5.11 1.86
C LYS A 144 15.70 4.38 2.53
N GLY A 145 15.48 3.11 2.20
CA GLY A 145 14.27 2.37 2.60
C GLY A 145 13.03 2.80 1.83
N TRP A 146 13.19 3.46 0.68
CA TRP A 146 12.11 4.00 -0.14
C TRP A 146 11.82 3.14 -1.37
N ARG A 147 10.71 3.42 -2.05
CA ARG A 147 10.23 2.77 -3.28
C ARG A 147 9.63 3.81 -4.23
N ALA A 148 9.68 3.52 -5.52
CA ALA A 148 9.19 4.38 -6.59
C ALA A 148 8.37 3.55 -7.60
N THR A 149 7.81 4.21 -8.63
CA THR A 149 7.10 3.52 -9.73
C THR A 149 8.05 3.29 -10.91
N LEU A 150 8.01 2.09 -11.48
CA LEU A 150 8.71 1.71 -12.72
C LEU A 150 7.69 1.66 -13.87
N PHE A 151 7.84 2.55 -14.84
CA PHE A 151 6.97 2.62 -16.00
C PHE A 151 7.57 1.81 -17.14
N MET A 152 6.88 0.73 -17.52
CA MET A 152 7.45 -0.34 -18.34
C MET A 152 6.92 -0.35 -19.77
N ILE A 153 7.82 -0.26 -20.75
CA ILE A 153 7.53 -0.46 -22.17
C ILE A 153 7.38 -1.96 -22.44
N GLY A 154 6.19 -2.39 -22.85
CA GLY A 154 5.83 -3.82 -22.94
C GLY A 154 6.69 -4.63 -23.90
N ASN A 155 7.00 -4.12 -25.10
CA ASN A 155 7.68 -4.89 -26.15
C ASN A 155 9.18 -5.14 -25.91
N ILE A 156 9.77 -4.53 -24.88
CA ILE A 156 11.16 -4.74 -24.47
C ILE A 156 11.29 -5.41 -23.08
N VAL A 157 10.20 -5.59 -22.33
CA VAL A 157 10.20 -6.56 -21.20
C VAL A 157 10.36 -7.96 -21.80
N SER A 158 11.30 -8.74 -21.26
CA SER A 158 11.70 -10.03 -21.85
C SER A 158 12.10 -11.03 -20.77
N GLU A 159 11.83 -12.32 -20.99
CA GLU A 159 12.16 -13.39 -20.04
C GLU A 159 13.67 -13.56 -19.80
N THR A 160 14.55 -13.19 -20.75
CA THR A 160 15.97 -13.59 -20.73
C THR A 160 16.96 -12.55 -21.32
N ARG A 161 16.64 -11.25 -21.32
CA ARG A 161 17.42 -10.24 -22.08
C ARG A 161 18.62 -9.70 -21.31
N GLU A 162 19.68 -10.51 -21.24
CA GLU A 162 21.00 -10.12 -20.68
C GLU A 162 21.80 -9.18 -21.61
N GLU A 163 21.32 -7.96 -21.87
CA GLU A 163 22.07 -6.97 -22.66
C GLU A 163 22.92 -5.98 -21.81
N PRO A 164 24.22 -5.78 -22.14
CA PRO A 164 25.06 -4.80 -21.45
C PRO A 164 24.56 -3.37 -21.71
N GLY A 165 24.29 -2.61 -20.64
CA GLY A 165 23.62 -1.30 -20.73
C GLY A 165 22.16 -1.31 -20.25
N TRP A 166 21.70 -2.47 -19.77
CA TRP A 166 20.52 -2.68 -18.91
C TRP A 166 19.16 -2.31 -19.52
N ILE A 167 18.36 -3.35 -19.70
CA ILE A 167 16.89 -3.32 -19.67
C ILE A 167 16.48 -4.07 -18.40
N ILE A 168 15.46 -3.61 -17.68
CA ILE A 168 14.84 -4.45 -16.63
C ILE A 168 14.13 -5.61 -17.34
N ASP A 169 14.69 -6.81 -17.21
CA ASP A 169 14.09 -8.04 -17.70
C ASP A 169 12.94 -8.50 -16.78
N GLN A 170 12.17 -9.49 -17.21
CA GLN A 170 11.02 -9.96 -16.44
C GLN A 170 11.41 -10.54 -15.06
N PRO A 171 12.50 -11.33 -14.92
CA PRO A 171 13.02 -11.73 -13.60
C PRO A 171 13.34 -10.56 -12.68
N GLY A 172 14.05 -9.53 -13.15
CA GLY A 172 14.36 -8.34 -12.38
C GLY A 172 13.13 -7.51 -12.02
N LEU A 173 12.16 -7.40 -12.93
CA LEU A 173 10.88 -6.75 -12.67
C LEU A 173 10.09 -7.46 -11.56
N LEU A 174 10.03 -8.80 -11.60
CA LEU A 174 9.43 -9.61 -10.53
C LEU A 174 10.12 -9.39 -9.18
N GLU A 175 11.46 -9.37 -9.16
CA GLU A 175 12.20 -9.11 -7.92
C GLU A 175 11.85 -7.73 -7.33
N LEU A 176 11.73 -6.69 -8.16
CA LEU A 176 11.40 -5.35 -7.72
C LEU A 176 9.95 -5.25 -7.21
N ILE A 177 8.97 -5.86 -7.91
CA ILE A 177 7.58 -5.96 -7.42
C ILE A 177 7.54 -6.67 -6.05
N ASN A 178 8.27 -7.78 -5.89
CA ASN A 178 8.36 -8.53 -4.63
C ASN A 178 9.04 -7.72 -3.50
N GLN A 179 9.86 -6.73 -3.84
CA GLN A 179 10.47 -5.81 -2.88
C GLN A 179 9.56 -4.63 -2.52
N GLY A 180 8.37 -4.49 -3.13
CA GLY A 180 7.41 -3.40 -2.90
C GLY A 180 7.58 -2.20 -3.83
N TRP A 181 8.24 -2.36 -4.98
CA TRP A 181 8.18 -1.36 -6.05
C TRP A 181 6.81 -1.39 -6.74
N ALA A 182 6.29 -0.22 -7.13
CA ALA A 182 5.13 -0.17 -8.01
C ALA A 182 5.58 -0.25 -9.48
N VAL A 183 4.66 -0.71 -10.32
CA VAL A 183 4.86 -0.81 -11.76
C VAL A 183 3.68 -0.17 -12.48
N GLY A 184 3.96 0.59 -13.52
CA GLY A 184 2.97 1.27 -14.35
C GLY A 184 3.15 0.93 -15.83
N ASP A 185 2.09 1.13 -16.61
CA ASP A 185 2.18 0.96 -18.06
C ASP A 185 2.91 2.15 -18.71
N HIS A 186 3.82 1.86 -19.64
CA HIS A 186 4.46 2.86 -20.51
C HIS A 186 4.24 2.54 -22.00
N THR A 187 3.09 1.92 -22.30
CA THR A 187 2.68 1.38 -23.60
C THR A 187 3.50 0.21 -24.11
N TRP A 188 2.95 -0.45 -25.13
CA TRP A 188 3.60 -1.54 -25.84
C TRP A 188 4.93 -1.12 -26.48
N SER A 189 4.98 -0.03 -27.24
CA SER A 189 6.14 0.28 -28.09
C SER A 189 6.80 1.66 -27.88
N HIS A 190 6.37 2.41 -26.87
CA HIS A 190 6.77 3.82 -26.67
C HIS A 190 6.44 4.66 -27.93
N ALA A 191 5.21 4.53 -28.42
CA ALA A 191 4.74 5.28 -29.56
C ALA A 191 4.56 6.78 -29.21
N CYS A 192 5.03 7.68 -30.07
CA CYS A 192 4.86 9.14 -29.86
C CYS A 192 4.45 9.83 -31.16
N TYR A 193 3.94 11.06 -31.04
CA TYR A 193 3.73 12.00 -32.16
C TYR A 193 2.91 11.43 -33.34
N GLY A 194 1.76 10.82 -33.05
CA GLY A 194 0.83 10.28 -34.04
C GLY A 194 0.67 8.76 -34.04
N GLY A 195 1.35 8.05 -33.14
CA GLY A 195 1.21 6.60 -32.92
C GLY A 195 0.26 6.21 -31.78
N GLN A 196 -0.34 7.17 -31.08
CA GLN A 196 -1.15 6.92 -29.88
C GLN A 196 -2.45 6.18 -30.18
N THR A 197 -2.64 5.03 -29.54
CA THR A 197 -3.88 4.24 -29.63
C THR A 197 -4.18 3.57 -28.30
N SER A 198 -5.44 3.17 -28.07
CA SER A 198 -5.79 2.38 -26.89
C SER A 198 -5.15 0.98 -26.92
N ALA A 199 -4.80 0.46 -28.10
CA ALA A 199 -4.07 -0.80 -28.24
C ALA A 199 -2.64 -0.71 -27.70
N GLU A 200 -1.94 0.40 -27.97
CA GLU A 200 -0.62 0.65 -27.37
C GLU A 200 -0.68 0.63 -25.83
N ILE A 201 -1.76 1.14 -25.22
CA ILE A 201 -1.95 1.08 -23.76
C ILE A 201 -2.28 -0.35 -23.32
N THR A 202 -3.29 -1.01 -23.92
CA THR A 202 -3.74 -2.34 -23.45
C THR A 202 -2.70 -3.43 -23.66
N ASP A 203 -1.94 -3.37 -24.75
CA ASP A 203 -0.92 -4.38 -25.07
C ASP A 203 0.35 -4.19 -24.20
N GLY A 204 0.64 -2.95 -23.78
CA GLY A 204 1.67 -2.66 -22.77
C GLY A 204 1.25 -3.12 -21.38
N LEU A 205 0.07 -2.68 -20.93
CA LEU A 205 -0.54 -3.04 -19.65
C LEU A 205 -0.59 -4.56 -19.44
N ALA A 206 -0.99 -5.33 -20.46
CA ALA A 206 -1.07 -6.78 -20.37
C ALA A 206 0.27 -7.45 -20.01
N VAL A 207 1.41 -6.89 -20.44
CA VAL A 207 2.75 -7.38 -20.07
C VAL A 207 3.08 -7.05 -18.61
N VAL A 208 2.71 -5.84 -18.16
CA VAL A 208 2.93 -5.42 -16.76
C VAL A 208 2.06 -6.24 -15.80
N GLU A 209 0.77 -6.43 -16.13
CA GLU A 209 -0.13 -7.30 -15.38
C GLU A 209 0.32 -8.77 -15.38
N GLN A 210 0.92 -9.27 -16.47
CA GLN A 210 1.53 -10.61 -16.49
C GLN A 210 2.73 -10.72 -15.53
N ALA A 211 3.58 -9.69 -15.45
CA ALA A 211 4.68 -9.66 -14.50
C ALA A 211 4.18 -9.63 -13.05
N VAL A 212 3.17 -8.81 -12.77
CA VAL A 212 2.48 -8.75 -11.47
C VAL A 212 1.86 -10.10 -11.09
N ALA A 213 1.11 -10.73 -11.98
CA ALA A 213 0.48 -12.03 -11.74
C ALA A 213 1.47 -13.18 -11.50
N ALA A 214 2.73 -13.04 -11.94
CA ALA A 214 3.82 -13.98 -11.69
C ALA A 214 4.67 -13.65 -10.43
N SER A 215 4.42 -12.51 -9.80
CA SER A 215 5.11 -12.03 -8.59
C SER A 215 4.56 -12.67 -7.30
N SER A 216 5.12 -12.31 -6.14
CA SER A 216 4.55 -12.63 -4.81
C SER A 216 3.36 -11.73 -4.43
N HIS A 217 3.02 -10.76 -5.27
CA HIS A 217 1.88 -9.83 -5.13
C HIS A 217 0.97 -9.90 -6.37
N PRO A 218 0.37 -11.07 -6.69
CA PRO A 218 -0.55 -11.22 -7.82
C PRO A 218 -1.88 -10.45 -7.63
N ASP A 219 -2.07 -9.86 -6.45
CA ASP A 219 -3.14 -8.96 -6.04
C ASP A 219 -2.81 -7.46 -6.26
N HIS A 220 -1.58 -7.13 -6.69
CA HIS A 220 -1.24 -5.76 -7.08
C HIS A 220 -2.04 -5.37 -8.31
N VAL A 221 -2.69 -4.21 -8.25
CA VAL A 221 -3.44 -3.62 -9.37
C VAL A 221 -2.58 -2.52 -9.98
N VAL A 222 -2.34 -2.57 -11.29
CA VAL A 222 -1.59 -1.54 -12.02
C VAL A 222 -2.51 -0.31 -12.19
N LEU A 223 -2.17 0.82 -11.56
CA LEU A 223 -3.04 2.01 -11.54
C LEU A 223 -2.50 3.16 -12.38
N ALA A 224 -1.18 3.32 -12.40
CA ALA A 224 -0.50 4.41 -13.10
C ALA A 224 -0.19 4.06 -14.56
N PHE A 225 -0.56 4.97 -15.46
CA PHE A 225 -0.11 4.98 -16.85
C PHE A 225 0.79 6.20 -17.08
N ALA A 226 2.00 6.02 -17.59
CA ALA A 226 2.83 7.14 -18.03
C ALA A 226 2.76 7.27 -19.54
N ALA A 227 2.31 8.43 -20.05
CA ALA A 227 2.28 8.69 -21.49
C ALA A 227 3.69 8.82 -22.09
N PRO A 228 4.11 7.99 -23.07
CA PRO A 228 5.34 8.20 -23.82
C PRO A 228 5.52 9.63 -24.33
N CYS A 229 6.75 10.13 -24.28
CA CYS A 229 7.12 11.50 -24.66
C CYS A 229 6.32 12.63 -23.97
N PHE A 230 5.62 12.35 -22.87
CA PHE A 230 4.67 13.30 -22.24
C PHE A 230 3.61 13.79 -23.25
N ASP A 231 3.16 12.93 -24.17
CA ASP A 231 2.25 13.35 -25.23
C ASP A 231 0.79 13.35 -24.76
N ALA A 232 0.17 14.52 -24.65
CA ALA A 232 -1.24 14.67 -24.31
C ALA A 232 -2.19 14.05 -25.35
N ALA A 233 -1.70 13.63 -26.52
CA ALA A 233 -2.46 12.80 -27.45
C ALA A 233 -2.86 11.43 -26.87
N TYR A 234 -2.23 10.97 -25.79
CA TYR A 234 -2.64 9.77 -25.05
C TYR A 234 -3.90 9.95 -24.20
N ASP A 235 -4.31 11.19 -23.89
CA ASP A 235 -5.50 11.47 -23.10
C ASP A 235 -6.75 10.79 -23.68
N ALA A 236 -7.07 11.00 -24.96
CA ALA A 236 -8.28 10.42 -25.55
C ALA A 236 -8.26 8.88 -25.66
N PRO A 237 -7.14 8.24 -26.05
CA PRO A 237 -6.98 6.78 -25.94
C PRO A 237 -7.11 6.20 -24.53
N PHE A 238 -6.62 6.91 -23.51
CA PHE A 238 -6.73 6.54 -22.10
C PHE A 238 -8.16 6.72 -21.58
N ASP A 239 -8.76 7.88 -21.85
CA ASP A 239 -10.14 8.22 -21.47
C ASP A 239 -11.15 7.25 -22.09
N ALA A 240 -10.87 6.71 -23.28
CA ALA A 240 -11.67 5.67 -23.93
C ALA A 240 -11.56 4.25 -23.32
N LEU A 241 -10.58 4.01 -22.44
CA LEU A 241 -10.42 2.76 -21.67
C LEU A 241 -11.03 2.85 -20.26
N ARG A 242 -11.33 4.06 -19.77
CA ARG A 242 -12.08 4.27 -18.52
C ARG A 242 -13.49 3.63 -18.65
N ASP A 243 -14.15 3.43 -17.51
CA ASP A 243 -15.37 2.61 -17.35
C ASP A 243 -15.17 1.08 -17.43
N GLY A 244 -13.99 0.60 -17.00
CA GLY A 244 -13.76 -0.81 -16.66
C GLY A 244 -13.21 -1.69 -17.78
N ALA A 245 -12.72 -1.09 -18.88
CA ALA A 245 -11.88 -1.80 -19.85
C ALA A 245 -10.40 -1.89 -19.41
N THR A 246 -10.02 -1.16 -18.36
CA THR A 246 -8.70 -1.20 -17.73
C THR A 246 -8.78 -1.02 -16.21
N THR A 247 -7.73 -1.46 -15.52
CA THR A 247 -7.38 -1.24 -14.12
C THR A 247 -6.78 0.15 -13.85
N LEU A 248 -6.25 0.80 -14.90
CA LEU A 248 -5.61 2.11 -14.82
C LEU A 248 -6.58 3.21 -14.35
N LEU A 249 -6.15 4.01 -13.38
CA LEU A 249 -6.98 5.05 -12.75
C LEU A 249 -6.53 6.48 -13.07
N PHE A 250 -5.24 6.69 -13.30
CA PHE A 250 -4.68 8.01 -13.65
C PHE A 250 -3.56 7.92 -14.70
N ASN A 251 -3.47 8.97 -15.50
CA ASN A 251 -2.56 9.18 -16.61
C ASN A 251 -1.55 10.28 -16.23
N GLU A 252 -0.28 9.91 -16.22
CA GLU A 252 0.84 10.82 -16.04
C GLU A 252 1.24 11.45 -17.40
N SER A 253 0.40 12.33 -17.95
CA SER A 253 0.64 13.08 -19.21
C SER A 253 1.04 14.55 -18.96
N GLN A 254 0.66 15.48 -19.86
CA GLN A 254 0.92 16.91 -19.64
C GLN A 254 -0.05 17.45 -18.61
N GLY A 255 0.46 17.71 -17.40
CA GLY A 255 -0.29 18.29 -16.30
C GLY A 255 0.60 19.10 -15.38
N ASN A 256 0.04 19.66 -14.30
CA ASN A 256 0.87 20.21 -13.23
C ASN A 256 1.42 19.05 -12.38
N PRO A 257 2.74 18.92 -12.19
CA PRO A 257 3.31 17.90 -11.31
C PRO A 257 3.11 18.19 -9.82
N LEU A 258 2.72 19.41 -9.44
CA LEU A 258 2.54 19.84 -8.06
C LEU A 258 1.05 20.00 -7.73
N MET A 259 0.58 19.20 -6.79
CA MET A 259 -0.81 19.11 -6.35
C MET A 259 -0.98 19.54 -4.88
N ASN A 260 -2.12 20.14 -4.56
CA ASN A 260 -2.63 20.30 -3.20
C ASN A 260 -3.71 19.24 -2.96
N VAL A 261 -3.45 18.29 -2.04
CA VAL A 261 -4.30 17.11 -1.83
C VAL A 261 -5.49 17.35 -0.89
N ASP A 262 -5.67 18.58 -0.42
CA ASP A 262 -6.83 19.01 0.39
C ASP A 262 -7.89 19.78 -0.43
N GLY A 263 -7.86 19.67 -1.76
CA GLY A 263 -9.00 20.02 -2.64
C GLY A 263 -9.17 21.49 -3.03
N THR A 264 -8.14 22.34 -2.92
CA THR A 264 -8.17 23.73 -3.44
C THR A 264 -6.83 24.14 -4.05
N ASP A 265 -6.86 24.94 -5.14
CA ASP A 265 -5.64 25.52 -5.71
C ASP A 265 -4.92 26.39 -4.67
N TYR A 266 -3.59 26.35 -4.66
CA TYR A 266 -2.77 27.16 -3.78
C TYR A 266 -1.56 27.76 -4.50
N THR A 267 -1.55 29.09 -4.64
CA THR A 267 -0.46 29.87 -5.23
C THR A 267 0.33 30.60 -4.16
N SER A 268 1.67 30.50 -4.20
CA SER A 268 2.58 31.25 -3.31
C SER A 268 3.86 31.59 -4.06
N GLY A 269 4.12 32.88 -4.24
CA GLY A 269 5.17 33.36 -5.14
C GLY A 269 4.87 33.01 -6.60
N ALA A 270 5.83 32.35 -7.28
CA ALA A 270 5.69 31.93 -8.67
C ALA A 270 5.18 30.48 -8.84
N GLN A 271 5.04 29.70 -7.76
CA GLN A 271 4.55 28.33 -7.81
C GLN A 271 3.05 28.27 -7.49
N THR A 272 2.35 27.36 -8.17
CA THR A 272 0.94 27.02 -7.92
C THR A 272 0.81 25.51 -7.83
N ALA A 273 0.30 25.03 -6.71
CA ALA A 273 -0.18 23.66 -6.55
C ALA A 273 -1.66 23.61 -6.95
N ILE A 274 -2.04 22.68 -7.83
CA ILE A 274 -3.43 22.55 -8.31
C ILE A 274 -4.22 21.64 -7.35
N ALA A 275 -5.50 21.93 -7.15
CA ALA A 275 -6.40 21.08 -6.38
C ALA A 275 -6.39 19.66 -6.95
N MET A 276 -6.04 18.68 -6.12
CA MET A 276 -6.36 17.28 -6.41
C MET A 276 -7.74 16.96 -5.84
N ASP A 277 -8.59 16.34 -6.66
CA ASP A 277 -9.68 15.50 -6.17
C ASP A 277 -9.39 14.03 -6.52
N SER A 278 -9.95 13.09 -5.75
CA SER A 278 -9.73 11.65 -5.89
C SER A 278 -10.42 11.00 -7.11
N THR A 279 -10.94 11.81 -8.04
CA THR A 279 -11.46 11.39 -9.34
C THR A 279 -10.65 11.94 -10.52
N ILE A 280 -9.69 12.85 -10.27
CA ILE A 280 -8.80 13.38 -11.31
C ILE A 280 -8.03 12.25 -11.98
N ASP A 281 -8.05 12.29 -13.31
CA ASP A 281 -7.49 11.30 -14.22
C ASP A 281 -6.11 11.68 -14.76
N LYS A 282 -5.63 12.91 -14.53
CA LYS A 282 -4.43 13.47 -15.16
C LYS A 282 -3.52 14.14 -14.14
N ILE A 283 -2.28 13.68 -14.06
CA ILE A 283 -1.25 14.16 -13.13
C ILE A 283 -0.02 14.55 -13.95
N GLY A 284 0.60 15.69 -13.66
CA GLY A 284 1.84 16.08 -14.35
C GLY A 284 3.05 15.28 -13.89
N ARG A 285 4.11 15.31 -14.70
CA ARG A 285 5.47 14.86 -14.33
C ARG A 285 6.46 16.00 -14.46
N ASP A 286 7.29 16.23 -13.44
CA ASP A 286 8.47 17.08 -13.57
C ASP A 286 9.71 16.24 -13.90
N THR A 287 10.26 16.43 -15.10
CA THR A 287 11.58 15.88 -15.52
C THR A 287 12.74 16.82 -15.18
N GLY A 288 12.49 17.94 -14.52
CA GLY A 288 13.50 18.94 -14.14
C GLY A 288 14.67 18.37 -13.33
N ILE A 289 14.49 17.23 -12.64
CA ILE A 289 15.56 16.47 -11.98
C ILE A 289 16.71 16.17 -12.94
N GLU A 290 16.42 15.79 -14.19
CA GLU A 290 17.42 15.44 -15.19
C GLU A 290 18.33 16.63 -15.53
N ALA A 291 17.72 17.79 -15.74
CA ALA A 291 18.44 19.02 -16.07
C ALA A 291 19.17 19.61 -14.85
N SER A 292 18.54 19.59 -13.67
CA SER A 292 19.16 20.03 -12.42
C SER A 292 18.41 19.55 -11.17
N SER A 293 19.16 18.97 -10.22
CA SER A 293 18.66 18.71 -8.87
C SER A 293 18.13 19.95 -8.13
N SER A 294 18.55 21.16 -8.51
CA SER A 294 18.13 22.39 -7.82
C SER A 294 16.65 22.74 -8.02
N GLY A 295 16.03 22.30 -9.12
CA GLY A 295 14.61 22.56 -9.41
C GLY A 295 13.71 21.84 -8.41
N ALA A 296 13.80 20.51 -8.37
CA ALA A 296 13.06 19.68 -7.44
C ALA A 296 13.30 20.06 -5.96
N ILE A 297 14.56 20.32 -5.58
CA ILE A 297 14.89 20.79 -4.22
C ILE A 297 14.22 22.14 -3.90
N ALA A 298 14.13 23.07 -4.85
CA ALA A 298 13.40 24.33 -4.64
C ALA A 298 11.89 24.11 -4.45
N THR A 299 11.29 23.12 -5.13
CA THR A 299 9.89 22.73 -4.92
C THR A 299 9.68 22.03 -3.57
N PHE A 300 10.61 21.18 -3.11
CA PHE A 300 10.57 20.62 -1.75
C PHE A 300 10.64 21.73 -0.68
N ASN A 301 11.58 22.66 -0.81
CA ASN A 301 11.70 23.82 0.07
C ASN A 301 10.39 24.63 0.10
N TRP A 302 9.74 24.80 -1.05
CA TRP A 302 8.47 25.50 -1.16
C TRP A 302 7.32 24.72 -0.49
N MET A 303 7.20 23.41 -0.72
CA MET A 303 6.16 22.59 -0.08
C MET A 303 6.32 22.62 1.45
N SER A 304 7.53 22.38 1.95
CA SER A 304 7.87 22.46 3.37
C SER A 304 7.47 23.82 3.99
N ALA A 305 7.86 24.92 3.34
CA ALA A 305 7.57 26.27 3.83
C ALA A 305 6.09 26.69 3.72
N ASN A 306 5.28 25.99 2.91
CA ASN A 306 3.87 26.31 2.70
C ASN A 306 2.91 25.26 3.27
N ALA A 307 3.36 24.09 3.75
CA ALA A 307 2.48 23.07 4.31
C ALA A 307 1.84 23.55 5.63
N SER A 308 0.68 22.98 5.98
CA SER A 308 0.02 23.24 7.28
C SER A 308 -0.99 22.15 7.59
N ALA A 309 -1.56 22.15 8.81
CA ALA A 309 -2.56 21.15 9.24
C ALA A 309 -3.80 21.00 8.32
N ASN A 310 -4.08 21.99 7.45
CA ASN A 310 -5.16 21.96 6.46
C ASN A 310 -4.64 22.21 5.02
N ARG A 311 -3.35 21.97 4.75
CA ARG A 311 -2.77 22.12 3.41
C ARG A 311 -1.55 21.22 3.25
N HIS A 312 -1.73 20.15 2.50
CA HIS A 312 -0.74 19.14 2.20
C HIS A 312 -0.51 19.08 0.69
N PHE A 313 0.72 18.78 0.29
CA PHE A 313 1.09 18.75 -1.12
C PHE A 313 1.53 17.35 -1.56
N TRP A 314 1.35 17.07 -2.84
CA TRP A 314 2.00 15.95 -3.51
C TRP A 314 2.72 16.48 -4.75
N PHE A 315 4.01 16.19 -4.87
CA PHE A 315 4.80 16.48 -6.06
C PHE A 315 5.17 15.18 -6.76
N ASN A 316 4.92 15.10 -8.07
CA ASN A 316 5.24 13.95 -8.90
C ASN A 316 6.38 14.28 -9.87
N THR A 317 7.48 13.54 -9.78
CA THR A 317 8.66 13.75 -10.64
C THR A 317 9.03 12.47 -11.37
N LEU A 318 9.76 12.60 -12.47
CA LEU A 318 10.25 11.44 -13.22
C LEU A 318 11.68 11.68 -13.71
N SER A 319 12.44 10.61 -13.88
CA SER A 319 13.67 10.65 -14.67
C SER A 319 13.97 9.35 -15.42
N HIS A 320 14.45 9.48 -16.65
CA HIS A 320 14.98 8.36 -17.44
C HIS A 320 16.27 7.76 -16.82
N GLY A 321 16.80 6.71 -17.44
CA GLY A 321 18.09 6.11 -17.10
C GLY A 321 19.30 7.05 -17.12
N ASN A 322 20.35 6.68 -16.36
CA ASN A 322 21.62 7.43 -16.22
C ASN A 322 21.53 8.79 -15.51
N GLN A 323 20.43 9.06 -14.79
CA GLN A 323 20.21 10.34 -14.08
C GLN A 323 20.64 10.30 -12.60
N GLU A 324 21.35 9.24 -12.16
CA GLU A 324 21.69 8.97 -10.76
C GLU A 324 22.54 10.07 -10.09
N SER A 325 23.21 10.92 -10.87
CA SER A 325 24.00 12.04 -10.36
C SER A 325 23.11 13.19 -9.87
N ASN A 326 22.00 13.47 -10.56
CA ASN A 326 21.07 14.51 -10.16
C ASN A 326 20.00 13.97 -9.22
N LEU A 327 19.40 12.82 -9.53
CA LEU A 327 18.46 12.15 -8.63
C LEU A 327 19.11 11.86 -7.27
N GLY A 328 20.35 11.37 -7.25
CA GLY A 328 21.09 11.13 -6.01
C GLY A 328 21.28 12.37 -5.13
N LYS A 329 21.39 13.58 -5.70
CA LYS A 329 21.42 14.84 -4.92
C LYS A 329 20.06 15.15 -4.32
N VAL A 330 18.99 14.97 -5.11
CA VAL A 330 17.59 15.18 -4.69
C VAL A 330 17.23 14.22 -3.56
N LEU A 331 17.47 12.91 -3.73
CA LEU A 331 17.24 11.87 -2.71
C LEU A 331 18.01 12.13 -1.41
N ASN A 332 19.30 12.49 -1.50
CA ASN A 332 20.11 12.76 -0.30
C ASN A 332 19.64 14.02 0.43
N ASN A 333 19.27 15.09 -0.28
CA ASN A 333 18.72 16.30 0.33
C ASN A 333 17.35 16.01 0.98
N ALA A 334 16.44 15.36 0.25
CA ALA A 334 15.11 14.98 0.75
C ALA A 334 15.22 14.15 2.03
N TYR A 335 16.01 13.07 2.02
CA TYR A 335 16.14 12.17 3.17
C TYR A 335 16.73 12.87 4.41
N ALA A 336 17.79 13.67 4.22
CA ALA A 336 18.50 14.30 5.33
C ALA A 336 17.83 15.58 5.87
N THR A 337 16.91 16.18 5.11
CA THR A 337 16.23 17.42 5.50
C THR A 337 14.80 17.17 5.95
N TYR A 338 14.06 16.34 5.19
CA TYR A 338 12.60 16.21 5.30
C TYR A 338 12.13 14.78 5.58
N GLY A 339 12.91 13.78 5.19
CA GLY A 339 12.65 12.37 5.52
C GLY A 339 13.14 11.99 6.93
N PRO A 340 13.28 10.69 7.21
CA PRO A 340 13.65 10.17 8.54
C PRO A 340 15.02 10.62 9.08
N GLY A 341 15.87 11.24 8.26
CA GLY A 341 17.13 11.84 8.69
C GLY A 341 17.04 13.30 9.13
N GLY A 342 15.87 13.95 8.96
CA GLY A 342 15.64 15.38 9.20
C GLY A 342 14.36 15.65 10.00
N THR A 343 13.45 16.48 9.48
CA THR A 343 12.18 16.81 10.15
C THR A 343 11.14 15.69 10.12
N ASP A 344 11.36 14.65 9.30
CA ASP A 344 10.45 13.52 9.08
C ASP A 344 9.01 13.95 8.71
N GLU A 345 8.90 15.02 7.91
CA GLU A 345 7.65 15.58 7.39
C GLU A 345 7.27 15.06 5.99
N LEU A 346 8.21 14.45 5.27
CA LEU A 346 8.05 13.92 3.91
C LEU A 346 7.55 12.47 3.91
N TRP A 347 6.53 12.20 3.10
CA TRP A 347 6.20 10.85 2.63
C TRP A 347 6.76 10.61 1.21
N MET A 348 7.80 9.79 1.07
CA MET A 348 8.26 9.34 -0.24
C MET A 348 7.72 7.93 -0.50
N ALA A 349 7.00 7.74 -1.60
CA ALA A 349 6.37 6.48 -2.01
C ALA A 349 6.08 6.45 -3.52
N PRO A 350 5.74 5.29 -4.11
CA PRO A 350 5.29 5.21 -5.50
C PRO A 350 4.00 6.00 -5.75
N SER A 351 3.78 6.45 -7.00
CA SER A 351 2.59 7.22 -7.39
C SER A 351 1.30 6.46 -7.06
N ASP A 352 1.29 5.15 -7.33
CA ASP A 352 0.17 4.23 -7.10
C ASP A 352 -0.22 4.14 -5.62
N GLU A 353 0.75 4.16 -4.70
CA GLU A 353 0.48 4.14 -3.25
C GLU A 353 -0.14 5.45 -2.77
N ILE A 354 0.42 6.59 -3.21
CA ILE A 354 -0.09 7.91 -2.84
C ILE A 354 -1.49 8.12 -3.40
N TYR A 355 -1.72 7.80 -4.68
CA TYR A 355 -3.04 7.89 -5.31
C TYR A 355 -4.07 6.98 -4.60
N SER A 356 -3.71 5.71 -4.36
CA SER A 356 -4.59 4.76 -3.65
C SER A 356 -4.98 5.27 -2.27
N TYR A 357 -4.02 5.78 -1.49
CA TYR A 357 -4.27 6.34 -0.17
C TYR A 357 -5.26 7.50 -0.22
N LEU A 358 -5.16 8.40 -1.21
CA LEU A 358 -6.08 9.53 -1.36
C LEU A 358 -7.50 9.07 -1.73
N VAL A 359 -7.65 8.09 -2.61
CA VAL A 359 -8.95 7.47 -2.93
C VAL A 359 -9.56 6.78 -1.69
N VAL A 360 -8.75 6.01 -0.96
CA VAL A 360 -9.14 5.34 0.31
C VAL A 360 -9.55 6.34 1.37
N ARG A 361 -8.73 7.39 1.58
CA ARG A 361 -8.99 8.50 2.51
C ARG A 361 -10.33 9.14 2.21
N ASP A 362 -10.58 9.53 0.97
CA ASP A 362 -11.78 10.28 0.58
C ASP A 362 -13.04 9.42 0.66
N ARG A 363 -12.94 8.12 0.35
CA ARG A 363 -14.03 7.14 0.47
C ARG A 363 -14.26 6.61 1.89
N THR A 364 -13.41 6.97 2.85
CA THR A 364 -13.52 6.55 4.26
C THR A 364 -14.17 7.63 5.13
N THR A 365 -15.02 7.19 6.06
CA THR A 365 -15.74 8.02 7.04
C THR A 365 -15.56 7.47 8.45
N ILE A 366 -15.55 8.37 9.43
CA ILE A 366 -15.38 8.06 10.85
C ILE A 366 -16.64 8.51 11.58
N SER A 367 -17.12 7.72 12.53
CA SER A 367 -18.35 8.03 13.28
C SER A 367 -18.38 7.40 14.67
N GLY A 368 -19.17 7.99 15.57
CA GLY A 368 -19.24 7.56 16.97
C GLY A 368 -18.08 8.08 17.80
N GLY A 369 -17.70 7.34 18.85
CA GLY A 369 -16.76 7.78 19.87
C GLY A 369 -17.33 7.53 21.26
N THR A 370 -16.87 6.48 21.93
CA THR A 370 -17.26 6.14 23.31
C THR A 370 -16.03 5.77 24.12
N LEU A 371 -15.79 6.50 25.22
CA LEU A 371 -14.77 6.19 26.22
C LEU A 371 -15.37 5.28 27.29
N THR A 372 -14.70 4.17 27.60
CA THR A 372 -15.03 3.27 28.70
C THR A 372 -13.81 3.05 29.61
N GLU A 373 -14.07 2.91 30.91
CA GLU A 373 -13.05 2.58 31.91
C GLU A 373 -12.86 1.05 31.96
N SER A 374 -11.64 0.59 31.70
CA SER A 374 -11.33 -0.83 31.59
C SER A 374 -11.15 -1.47 32.97
N GLY A 375 -12.21 -2.10 33.48
CA GLY A 375 -12.21 -2.82 34.76
C GLY A 375 -13.42 -2.55 35.65
N ASN A 376 -14.28 -1.59 35.28
CA ASN A 376 -15.54 -1.31 35.96
C ASN A 376 -16.69 -1.60 34.97
N PRO A 377 -17.71 -2.43 35.31
CA PRO A 377 -18.91 -2.51 34.48
C PRO A 377 -19.53 -1.12 34.35
N PRO A 378 -20.27 -0.82 33.25
CA PRO A 378 -20.79 0.52 33.02
C PRO A 378 -21.61 0.97 34.23
N SER A 379 -21.10 1.98 34.93
CA SER A 379 -21.83 2.64 36.00
C SER A 379 -23.15 3.09 35.41
N THR A 380 -24.25 2.47 35.87
CA THR A 380 -25.60 2.83 35.46
C THR A 380 -25.75 4.32 35.69
N ALA A 381 -25.88 5.10 34.61
CA ALA A 381 -26.02 6.53 34.71
C ALA A 381 -27.19 6.83 35.65
N THR A 382 -26.87 7.38 36.82
CA THR A 382 -27.88 7.83 37.79
C THR A 382 -28.59 9.02 37.19
N ASN A 383 -29.60 8.73 36.37
CA ASN A 383 -30.57 9.71 35.91
C ASN A 383 -31.22 10.31 37.14
N THR A 384 -30.72 11.48 37.56
CA THR A 384 -31.38 12.35 38.52
C THR A 384 -32.64 12.88 37.83
N ALA A 385 -33.69 12.06 37.85
CA ALA A 385 -34.99 12.41 37.30
C ALA A 385 -35.54 13.62 38.06
N ILE A 386 -35.55 14.78 37.40
CA ILE A 386 -36.29 15.94 37.88
C ILE A 386 -37.77 15.61 37.78
N SER A 387 -38.37 15.29 38.92
CA SER A 387 -39.78 14.89 39.02
C SER A 387 -40.71 16.10 38.87
N THR A 388 -41.18 16.33 37.65
CA THR A 388 -42.34 17.20 37.39
C THR A 388 -43.63 16.41 37.52
N ASN A 389 -44.21 16.42 38.73
CA ASN A 389 -45.50 15.79 39.00
C ASN A 389 -46.64 16.50 38.26
N THR A 390 -47.16 15.89 37.20
CA THR A 390 -48.48 16.21 36.63
C THR A 390 -49.31 14.93 36.57
N PRO A 391 -50.29 14.72 37.47
CA PRO A 391 -51.07 13.49 37.49
C PRO A 391 -52.19 13.53 36.45
N THR A 392 -52.16 12.59 35.50
CA THR A 392 -53.31 12.31 34.62
C THR A 392 -53.75 10.87 34.85
N ASN A 393 -54.87 10.70 35.56
CA ASN A 393 -55.47 9.39 35.80
C ASN A 393 -56.23 8.90 34.56
N THR A 394 -55.85 7.74 34.01
CA THR A 394 -56.77 6.86 33.26
C THR A 394 -56.39 5.40 33.51
N PRO A 395 -57.19 4.61 34.25
CA PRO A 395 -56.95 3.19 34.39
C PRO A 395 -57.62 2.42 33.25
N THR A 396 -56.86 1.56 32.57
CA THR A 396 -57.43 0.50 31.72
C THR A 396 -56.80 -0.83 32.10
N SER A 397 -57.53 -1.59 32.92
CA SER A 397 -57.17 -2.97 33.26
C SER A 397 -57.39 -3.89 32.07
N THR A 398 -56.38 -4.68 31.70
CA THR A 398 -56.59 -5.94 31.00
C THR A 398 -55.62 -6.96 31.59
N ALA A 399 -56.16 -7.90 32.36
CA ALA A 399 -55.38 -9.01 32.92
C ALA A 399 -55.56 -10.23 32.02
N THR A 400 -54.46 -10.77 31.51
CA THR A 400 -54.44 -12.06 30.81
C THR A 400 -53.26 -12.88 31.33
N ASN A 401 -53.49 -13.63 32.40
CA ASN A 401 -52.56 -14.65 32.86
C ASN A 401 -52.75 -15.90 32.00
N THR A 402 -51.67 -16.38 31.38
CA THR A 402 -51.57 -17.75 30.88
C THR A 402 -50.16 -18.27 31.16
N PRO A 403 -49.96 -19.12 32.18
CA PRO A 403 -48.68 -19.81 32.37
C PRO A 403 -48.58 -20.99 31.39
N THR A 404 -47.39 -21.19 30.83
CA THR A 404 -47.07 -22.41 30.08
C THR A 404 -45.66 -22.86 30.47
N ASP A 405 -45.58 -23.65 31.54
CA ASP A 405 -44.36 -24.35 31.90
C ASP A 405 -44.14 -25.54 30.96
N THR A 406 -43.03 -25.53 30.22
CA THR A 406 -42.51 -26.75 29.57
C THR A 406 -41.03 -26.88 29.90
N ALA A 407 -40.73 -27.63 30.96
CA ALA A 407 -39.39 -28.09 31.24
C ALA A 407 -39.06 -29.32 30.38
N THR A 408 -37.93 -29.29 29.67
CA THR A 408 -37.37 -30.49 29.03
C THR A 408 -35.90 -30.62 29.43
N ALA A 409 -35.64 -31.40 30.46
CA ALA A 409 -34.30 -31.78 30.87
C ALA A 409 -33.95 -33.14 30.23
N THR A 410 -32.85 -33.20 29.46
CA THR A 410 -32.31 -34.45 28.93
C THR A 410 -30.97 -34.74 29.59
N ASN A 411 -31.02 -35.47 30.71
CA ASN A 411 -29.83 -36.05 31.32
C ASN A 411 -29.44 -37.33 30.58
N THR A 412 -28.18 -37.45 30.18
CA THR A 412 -27.58 -38.73 29.73
C THR A 412 -26.41 -39.08 30.65
N PRO A 413 -26.56 -40.02 31.59
CA PRO A 413 -25.46 -40.50 32.42
C PRO A 413 -24.95 -41.87 31.95
N THR A 414 -23.63 -42.04 31.85
CA THR A 414 -22.99 -43.36 31.91
C THR A 414 -21.64 -43.25 32.62
N ASN A 415 -21.41 -44.11 33.62
CA ASN A 415 -20.26 -44.01 34.52
C ASN A 415 -19.01 -44.78 34.04
N THR A 416 -17.86 -44.22 34.46
CA THR A 416 -16.58 -44.80 34.92
C THR A 416 -16.46 -46.33 35.12
N PRO A 417 -15.23 -46.92 34.98
CA PRO A 417 -14.08 -46.69 35.89
C PRO A 417 -12.84 -46.14 35.14
N THR A 418 -11.95 -45.30 35.68
CA THR A 418 -11.17 -45.35 36.94
C THR A 418 -10.14 -46.48 36.97
N ASP A 419 -8.86 -46.12 36.75
CA ASP A 419 -7.73 -46.82 37.36
C ASP A 419 -6.64 -45.82 37.74
N THR A 420 -6.06 -46.00 38.92
CA THR A 420 -5.13 -45.06 39.57
C THR A 420 -3.77 -45.72 39.71
N ALA A 421 -2.70 -45.07 39.24
CA ALA A 421 -1.33 -45.49 39.52
C ALA A 421 -0.41 -44.29 39.80
N THR A 422 -0.26 -43.95 41.08
CA THR A 422 0.76 -43.04 41.59
C THR A 422 2.15 -43.70 41.54
N ALA A 423 3.16 -42.97 41.06
CA ALA A 423 4.56 -43.32 41.27
C ALA A 423 5.42 -42.04 41.42
N THR A 424 5.52 -41.55 42.65
CA THR A 424 6.48 -40.51 43.04
C THR A 424 7.89 -41.10 43.02
N ASN A 425 8.87 -40.41 42.43
CA ASN A 425 10.29 -40.64 42.74
C ASN A 425 11.14 -39.40 42.45
N THR A 426 11.47 -38.68 43.51
CA THR A 426 12.53 -37.66 43.53
C THR A 426 13.87 -38.34 43.81
N PRO A 427 14.95 -37.96 43.11
CA PRO A 427 16.25 -37.94 43.76
C PRO A 427 16.97 -36.60 43.55
N THR A 428 17.13 -35.86 44.63
CA THR A 428 18.07 -34.73 44.74
C THR A 428 19.50 -35.26 44.72
N ASN A 429 20.42 -34.66 43.94
CA ASN A 429 21.87 -34.71 44.23
C ASN A 429 22.67 -33.64 43.43
N THR A 430 23.61 -33.00 44.13
CA THR A 430 24.60 -31.99 43.69
C THR A 430 25.73 -32.07 44.74
N PRO A 431 27.05 -31.89 44.48
CA PRO A 431 27.78 -31.18 43.40
C PRO A 431 28.58 -32.19 42.50
N THR A 432 29.72 -31.95 41.82
CA THR A 432 30.77 -30.89 41.85
C THR A 432 31.54 -30.80 40.51
N ASP A 433 32.37 -29.76 40.35
CA ASP A 433 33.16 -29.42 39.16
C ASP A 433 34.30 -30.39 38.79
N THR A 434 34.61 -30.48 37.48
CA THR A 434 35.99 -30.46 36.96
C THR A 434 36.02 -29.89 35.54
N ALA A 435 36.99 -29.02 35.23
CA ALA A 435 37.24 -28.52 33.87
C ALA A 435 38.45 -29.23 33.21
N THR A 436 38.53 -29.20 31.86
CA THR A 436 39.69 -28.79 31.01
C THR A 436 39.65 -29.51 29.64
N ALA A 437 40.07 -28.84 28.57
CA ALA A 437 40.01 -29.30 27.17
C ALA A 437 41.28 -30.00 26.67
N THR A 438 41.18 -30.81 25.60
CA THR A 438 42.33 -31.22 24.74
C THR A 438 41.92 -31.47 23.29
N ASN A 439 42.75 -31.05 22.32
CA ASN A 439 42.62 -31.34 20.87
C ASN A 439 43.13 -32.76 20.50
N THR A 440 42.80 -33.30 19.32
CA THR A 440 43.60 -33.45 18.04
C THR A 440 43.41 -34.92 17.53
N PRO A 441 44.00 -35.46 16.42
CA PRO A 441 44.35 -35.00 15.05
C PRO A 441 43.76 -35.93 13.90
N MET A 442 43.51 -35.48 12.65
CA MET A 442 44.33 -35.57 11.39
C MET A 442 44.20 -36.80 10.40
N ASN A 443 43.62 -36.51 9.21
CA ASN A 443 43.96 -36.83 7.79
C ASN A 443 44.09 -38.25 7.11
N THR A 444 43.36 -38.35 5.97
CA THR A 444 43.75 -38.86 4.59
C THR A 444 43.96 -40.37 4.30
N PRO A 445 43.91 -40.86 3.01
CA PRO A 445 43.75 -40.15 1.72
C PRO A 445 42.65 -40.67 0.72
N THR A 446 42.59 -39.98 -0.43
CA THR A 446 41.76 -40.07 -1.65
C THR A 446 41.71 -41.38 -2.46
N SER A 447 40.61 -41.61 -3.20
CA SER A 447 40.65 -41.84 -4.67
C SER A 447 39.31 -41.49 -5.37
N THR A 448 39.37 -41.20 -6.67
CA THR A 448 38.28 -40.62 -7.49
C THR A 448 37.49 -41.66 -8.27
N ALA A 449 36.17 -41.51 -8.39
CA ALA A 449 35.37 -42.19 -9.42
C ALA A 449 34.20 -41.32 -9.92
N THR A 450 34.32 -40.82 -11.15
CA THR A 450 33.26 -40.08 -11.85
C THR A 450 32.20 -41.05 -12.38
N ARG A 451 30.90 -40.78 -12.16
CA ARG A 451 29.85 -41.20 -13.09
C ARG A 451 28.64 -40.28 -13.10
N THR A 452 28.38 -39.71 -14.27
CA THR A 452 27.25 -38.85 -14.61
C THR A 452 25.93 -39.63 -14.67
N ALA A 453 24.85 -39.02 -14.19
CA ALA A 453 23.47 -39.35 -14.58
C ALA A 453 22.53 -38.15 -14.28
N THR A 454 22.58 -37.11 -15.11
CA THR A 454 21.58 -36.03 -15.07
C THR A 454 20.27 -36.54 -15.65
N ALA A 455 19.21 -36.58 -14.85
CA ALA A 455 17.88 -37.00 -15.31
C ALA A 455 17.16 -35.82 -16.01
N THR A 456 17.41 -35.66 -17.32
CA THR A 456 16.63 -34.73 -18.15
C THR A 456 15.19 -35.21 -18.26
N ARG A 457 14.23 -34.44 -17.71
CA ARG A 457 12.81 -34.65 -17.98
C ARG A 457 12.44 -34.02 -19.31
N THR A 458 12.37 -34.83 -20.36
CA THR A 458 11.81 -34.41 -21.65
C THR A 458 10.29 -34.44 -21.58
N TYR A 459 9.63 -33.30 -21.77
CA TYR A 459 8.19 -33.28 -22.04
C TYR A 459 7.96 -33.68 -23.51
N THR A 460 7.25 -34.79 -23.72
CA THR A 460 6.89 -35.24 -25.07
C THR A 460 5.72 -34.42 -25.59
N ALA A 461 5.91 -33.71 -26.70
CA ALA A 461 4.82 -33.04 -27.40
C ALA A 461 3.81 -34.07 -27.93
N THR A 462 2.54 -33.90 -27.58
CA THR A 462 1.45 -34.72 -28.10
C THR A 462 1.18 -34.35 -29.56
N SER A 463 1.30 -35.31 -30.47
CA SER A 463 1.04 -35.09 -31.90
C SER A 463 -0.45 -34.98 -32.19
N THR A 464 -0.89 -33.81 -32.63
CA THR A 464 -2.24 -33.58 -33.19
C THR A 464 -2.40 -34.40 -34.48
N PRO A 465 -3.40 -35.30 -34.60
CA PRO A 465 -3.61 -36.07 -35.81
C PRO A 465 -4.20 -35.22 -36.94
N THR A 466 -3.52 -35.20 -38.08
CA THR A 466 -3.98 -34.58 -39.33
C THR A 466 -5.31 -35.22 -39.81
N PRO A 467 -6.32 -34.45 -40.25
CA PRO A 467 -7.55 -35.01 -40.79
C PRO A 467 -7.31 -35.84 -42.06
N ALA A 468 -7.78 -37.09 -42.08
CA ALA A 468 -7.73 -37.94 -43.25
C ALA A 468 -8.77 -37.51 -44.30
N GLN A 469 -8.37 -37.49 -45.55
CA GLN A 469 -9.21 -37.15 -46.70
C GLN A 469 -10.17 -38.31 -47.01
N VAL A 470 -11.49 -38.08 -46.95
CA VAL A 470 -12.51 -39.10 -47.25
C VAL A 470 -13.27 -38.75 -48.53
N ALA A 471 -13.20 -39.64 -49.53
CA ALA A 471 -14.03 -39.58 -50.73
C ALA A 471 -15.47 -40.07 -50.42
N PRO A 472 -16.50 -39.58 -51.13
CA PRO A 472 -17.88 -39.74 -50.70
C PRO A 472 -18.44 -41.14 -51.00
N ASN A 473 -19.32 -41.66 -50.13
CA ASN A 473 -20.62 -42.22 -50.53
C ASN A 473 -21.50 -42.69 -49.34
N HIS A 474 -22.82 -42.66 -49.57
CA HIS A 474 -23.90 -43.38 -48.87
C HIS A 474 -24.37 -42.93 -47.47
N ILE A 475 -25.23 -41.91 -47.49
CA ILE A 475 -26.59 -41.88 -46.90
C ILE A 475 -26.96 -43.04 -45.95
N TYR A 476 -27.26 -42.71 -44.68
CA TYR A 476 -28.50 -43.16 -44.02
C TYR A 476 -29.05 -42.04 -43.11
N ARG A 477 -30.37 -42.01 -42.93
CA ARG A 477 -31.14 -40.92 -42.31
C ARG A 477 -31.29 -41.10 -40.79
N ILE A 478 -31.37 -39.99 -40.05
CA ILE A 478 -32.22 -39.82 -38.86
C ILE A 478 -32.59 -38.32 -38.70
N TRP A 479 -33.65 -38.06 -37.94
CA TRP A 479 -34.52 -36.87 -37.98
C TRP A 479 -34.05 -35.68 -37.11
N LEU A 480 -34.32 -34.46 -37.58
CA LEU A 480 -34.43 -33.22 -36.78
C LEU A 480 -35.59 -32.35 -37.35
N PRO A 481 -36.54 -31.86 -36.52
CA PRO A 481 -37.49 -30.81 -36.94
C PRO A 481 -36.78 -29.43 -36.90
N PHE A 482 -36.75 -28.65 -37.99
CA PHE A 482 -37.72 -27.60 -38.36
C PHE A 482 -38.01 -26.59 -37.22
N ILE A 483 -37.93 -25.26 -37.40
CA ILE A 483 -38.57 -24.46 -38.49
C ILE A 483 -37.74 -23.22 -38.95
N ARG A 484 -37.51 -23.17 -40.28
CA ARG A 484 -37.54 -22.06 -41.27
C ARG A 484 -36.97 -20.65 -41.00
N THR A 485 -36.06 -20.27 -41.90
CA THR A 485 -36.04 -18.96 -42.60
C THR A 485 -36.92 -18.99 -43.87
N PRO A 486 -37.15 -17.82 -44.50
CA PRO A 486 -37.01 -17.69 -45.96
C PRO A 486 -36.32 -16.36 -46.37
N SER A 487 -35.79 -16.13 -47.58
CA SER A 487 -35.33 -16.99 -48.69
C SER A 487 -34.48 -16.11 -49.64
N ARG A 488 -33.57 -16.71 -50.43
CA ARG A 488 -32.78 -16.02 -51.47
C ARG A 488 -33.47 -16.08 -52.85
N ASP A 489 -32.97 -15.29 -53.80
CA ASP A 489 -32.63 -15.62 -55.22
C ASP A 489 -32.22 -14.30 -55.93
N CYS A 490 -31.46 -14.17 -57.03
CA CYS A 490 -30.97 -15.03 -58.13
C CYS A 490 -29.56 -14.51 -58.56
N SER A 491 -28.50 -15.32 -58.72
CA SER A 491 -28.03 -16.07 -59.92
C SER A 491 -27.39 -15.28 -61.10
N VAL A 492 -26.07 -15.43 -61.24
CA VAL A 492 -25.25 -15.68 -62.48
C VAL A 492 -25.30 -14.70 -63.68
N LEU A 493 -24.13 -14.14 -64.07
CA LEU A 493 -23.48 -14.31 -65.41
C LEU A 493 -22.08 -13.66 -65.49
N LEU A 494 -21.29 -14.09 -66.49
CA LEU A 494 -19.87 -13.73 -66.73
C LEU A 494 -19.65 -13.28 -68.20
N SER A 495 -18.51 -12.64 -68.50
CA SER A 495 -18.07 -12.07 -69.81
C SER A 495 -18.75 -10.76 -70.25
N GLY A 496 -18.11 -9.82 -70.99
CA GLY A 496 -16.72 -9.67 -71.44
C GLY A 496 -16.56 -8.51 -72.45
N CYS A 497 -15.34 -8.00 -72.69
CA CYS A 497 -14.99 -6.85 -73.57
C CYS A 497 -15.52 -5.46 -73.11
N THR A 498 -14.91 -4.30 -73.42
CA THR A 498 -13.75 -3.97 -74.29
C THR A 498 -13.01 -2.72 -73.77
N ALA A 499 -11.77 -2.48 -74.21
CA ALA A 499 -10.99 -1.29 -73.84
C ALA A 499 -11.43 0.00 -74.55
N GLY A 500 -11.21 1.14 -73.90
CA GLY A 500 -11.33 2.49 -74.48
C GLY A 500 -10.40 3.47 -73.77
N ALA A 501 -9.40 4.00 -74.48
CA ALA A 501 -8.39 4.90 -73.92
C ALA A 501 -8.55 6.32 -74.47
N LYS A 502 -8.30 7.34 -73.62
CA LYS A 502 -7.27 8.39 -73.81
C LYS A 502 -7.48 9.64 -72.94
N HIS A 503 -6.36 10.12 -72.40
CA HIS A 503 -5.96 11.51 -72.11
C HIS A 503 -7.01 12.60 -71.79
N SER A 504 -6.79 13.28 -70.66
CA SER A 504 -6.25 14.65 -70.74
C SER A 504 -5.35 14.96 -69.53
N SER A 505 -4.28 15.71 -69.77
CA SER A 505 -3.28 16.12 -68.79
C SER A 505 -3.42 17.59 -68.43
N ALA A 506 -3.16 17.96 -67.17
CA ALA A 506 -2.63 19.29 -66.84
C ALA A 506 -1.84 19.22 -65.53
N ALA A 507 -0.55 19.56 -65.57
CA ALA A 507 0.28 19.76 -64.40
C ALA A 507 1.04 21.08 -64.57
N THR A 508 0.96 21.96 -63.56
CA THR A 508 1.87 23.08 -63.34
C THR A 508 1.90 23.32 -61.82
N GLN A 509 2.99 23.17 -61.07
CA GLN A 509 4.19 24.04 -61.02
C GLN A 509 3.83 25.52 -60.73
N GLN A 510 4.51 26.27 -59.83
CA GLN A 510 5.72 26.00 -59.03
C GLN A 510 6.01 27.15 -58.03
N ARG A 511 7.06 26.96 -57.20
CA ARG A 511 7.93 27.99 -56.56
C ARG A 511 7.36 28.73 -55.32
N ARG A 512 8.19 29.13 -54.35
CA ARG A 512 9.68 29.09 -54.28
C ARG A 512 10.19 28.18 -53.18
#